data_AF-A0A7S4B440-F1
#
_entry.id   AF-A0A7S4B440-F1
#
_cell.length_a   1.000
_cell.length_b   1.000
_cell.length_c   1.000
_cell.angle_alpha   90.00
_cell.angle_beta   90.00
_cell.angle_gamma   90.00
#
_symmetry.space_group_name_H-M   'P 1'
#
loop_
_entity.id
_entity.type
_entity.pdbx_description
1 polymer ?
#
loop_
_entity_poly.entity_id
_entity_poly.type
_entity_poly.pdbx_seq_one_letter_code
_entity_poly.pdbx_strand_id
1 'polypeptide(L)'
;LPSAGEAGRAVPPAPTASAWRQALCCTPSPLRLQQRRAEMRGVEISIGAAAAAACAAAAAAAAVSAATTAWMLWPEENKKDAAIEQIAEPILDFWFGGDPAELYTKRWFAQPGSAMQSALDADVRQRFGGVLARAMRGELRGLASSPRSRLALIVLLDQFSRHVHRGDSDAIRAHDAVALPLAEELIELGWLTLLSVPEQIFALMPLRHTATIGRLELLMGLTAKSMHEANAHVELLAKFRRHTHLRLLHLQGNGDPDDILEKPDLEAEC
;
A
#
# COMPACT_ATOMS: atom_id res chain seq x y z
N LEU A 1 -110.33 14.87 -20.55
CA LEU A 1 -110.05 13.44 -20.32
C LEU A 1 -109.19 12.93 -21.47
N PRO A 2 -108.04 12.27 -21.27
CA PRO A 2 -107.03 12.27 -20.17
C PRO A 2 -105.70 12.91 -20.67
N SER A 3 -104.89 13.63 -19.87
CA SER A 3 -103.96 13.26 -18.78
C SER A 3 -102.62 12.63 -19.20
N ALA A 4 -101.52 13.35 -18.93
CA ALA A 4 -100.16 12.92 -18.55
C ALA A 4 -99.17 14.02 -19.02
N GLY A 5 -98.35 14.67 -18.21
CA GLY A 5 -97.79 14.33 -16.91
C GLY A 5 -96.31 14.72 -17.00
N GLU A 6 -95.94 15.83 -16.35
CA GLU A 6 -94.57 16.37 -16.33
C GLU A 6 -93.57 15.35 -15.75
N ALA A 7 -92.59 14.94 -16.55
CA ALA A 7 -91.44 14.17 -16.07
C ALA A 7 -90.35 15.13 -15.57
N GLY A 8 -90.43 15.50 -14.29
CA GLY A 8 -89.35 16.18 -13.59
C GLY A 8 -88.10 15.31 -13.51
N ARG A 9 -86.93 15.93 -13.69
CA ARG A 9 -85.61 15.31 -13.49
C ARG A 9 -85.51 14.74 -12.08
N ALA A 10 -85.29 13.44 -11.98
CA ALA A 10 -84.92 12.79 -10.73
C ALA A 10 -83.53 13.28 -10.28
N VAL A 11 -83.50 14.01 -9.16
CA VAL A 11 -82.28 14.25 -8.38
C VAL A 11 -81.95 12.94 -7.65
N PRO A 12 -80.71 12.42 -7.73
CA PRO A 12 -80.35 11.20 -7.00
C PRO A 12 -80.42 11.45 -5.48
N PRO A 13 -80.80 10.45 -4.68
CA PRO A 13 -80.90 10.62 -3.23
C PRO A 13 -79.54 10.91 -2.62
N ALA A 14 -79.51 11.82 -1.64
CA ALA A 14 -78.35 12.08 -0.81
C ALA A 14 -77.92 10.77 -0.09
N PRO A 15 -76.61 10.48 -0.01
CA PRO A 15 -76.14 9.25 0.61
C PRO A 15 -76.47 9.23 2.11
N THR A 16 -76.96 8.08 2.58
CA THR A 16 -77.28 7.85 3.99
C THR A 16 -76.00 7.83 4.83
N ALA A 17 -76.13 8.17 6.13
CA ALA A 17 -75.04 8.28 7.11
C ALA A 17 -74.23 6.99 7.36
N SER A 18 -74.55 5.90 6.67
CA SER A 18 -73.82 4.63 6.67
C SER A 18 -72.68 4.61 5.62
N ALA A 19 -72.80 5.36 4.52
CA ALA A 19 -71.78 5.41 3.46
C ALA A 19 -70.53 6.23 3.85
N TRP A 20 -70.62 7.12 4.84
CA TRP A 20 -69.48 7.92 5.32
C TRP A 20 -68.56 7.18 6.31
N ARG A 21 -68.98 6.03 6.84
CA ARG A 21 -68.16 5.26 7.79
C ARG A 21 -67.16 4.30 7.12
N GLN A 22 -67.25 4.07 5.82
CA GLN A 22 -66.29 3.21 5.09
C GLN A 22 -65.19 4.00 4.35
N ALA A 23 -65.34 5.30 4.13
CA ALA A 23 -64.31 6.12 3.47
C ALA A 23 -63.29 6.78 4.44
N LEU A 24 -63.55 6.78 5.75
CA LEU A 24 -62.64 7.35 6.76
C LEU A 24 -61.74 6.29 7.44
N CYS A 25 -61.85 5.01 7.08
CA CYS A 25 -61.00 3.95 7.62
C CYS A 25 -59.68 3.74 6.85
N CYS A 26 -59.42 4.51 5.79
CA CYS A 26 -58.24 4.36 4.94
C CYS A 26 -57.35 5.61 4.85
N THR A 27 -57.47 6.57 5.79
CA THR A 27 -56.46 7.61 5.95
C THR A 27 -55.36 7.10 6.88
N PRO A 28 -54.09 6.96 6.42
CA PRO A 28 -53.02 6.51 7.29
C PRO A 28 -52.84 7.48 8.46
N SER A 29 -52.75 6.93 9.67
CA SER A 29 -52.52 7.70 10.92
C SER A 29 -51.32 8.65 10.75
N PRO A 30 -51.36 9.87 11.32
CA PRO A 30 -50.25 10.83 11.29
C PRO A 30 -48.90 10.22 11.71
N LEU A 31 -48.92 9.26 12.64
CA LEU A 31 -47.74 8.50 13.07
C LEU A 31 -47.19 7.58 11.97
N ARG A 32 -48.05 6.93 11.17
CA ARG A 32 -47.62 6.11 10.02
C ARG A 32 -47.07 6.97 8.89
N LEU A 33 -47.59 8.19 8.71
CA LEU A 33 -47.04 9.16 7.75
C LEU A 33 -45.68 9.71 8.22
N GLN A 34 -45.50 9.95 9.52
CA GLN A 34 -44.20 10.34 10.10
C GLN A 34 -43.18 9.21 10.02
N GLN A 35 -43.56 7.95 10.31
CA GLN A 35 -42.70 6.78 10.16
C GLN A 35 -42.28 6.58 8.71
N ARG A 36 -43.22 6.62 7.75
CA ARG A 36 -42.88 6.55 6.31
C ARG A 36 -41.98 7.71 5.86
N ARG A 37 -42.17 8.93 6.37
CA ARG A 37 -41.28 10.07 6.07
C ARG A 37 -39.89 9.92 6.69
N ALA A 38 -39.76 9.23 7.82
CA ALA A 38 -38.47 8.92 8.44
C ALA A 38 -37.77 7.77 7.71
N GLU A 39 -38.50 6.72 7.30
CA GLU A 39 -38.01 5.62 6.48
C GLU A 39 -37.55 6.11 5.10
N MET A 40 -38.34 6.93 4.42
CA MET A 40 -37.97 7.52 3.12
C MET A 40 -36.73 8.41 3.23
N ARG A 41 -36.61 9.21 4.30
CA ARG A 41 -35.38 9.99 4.57
C ARG A 41 -34.18 9.10 4.89
N GLY A 42 -34.37 8.00 5.63
CA GLY A 42 -33.33 7.01 5.90
C GLY A 42 -32.86 6.30 4.62
N VAL A 43 -33.79 5.99 3.72
CA VAL A 43 -33.50 5.43 2.40
C VAL A 43 -32.79 6.45 1.50
N GLU A 44 -33.20 7.72 1.47
CA GLU A 44 -32.52 8.78 0.72
C GLU A 44 -31.09 9.05 1.24
N ILE A 45 -30.88 9.07 2.56
CA ILE A 45 -29.55 9.22 3.16
C ILE A 45 -28.66 8.00 2.82
N SER A 46 -29.22 6.79 2.87
CA SER A 46 -28.49 5.55 2.53
C SER A 46 -28.11 5.49 1.05
N ILE A 47 -29.02 5.86 0.15
CA ILE A 47 -28.75 5.95 -1.30
C ILE A 47 -27.71 7.05 -1.59
N GLY A 48 -27.78 8.20 -0.92
CA GLY A 48 -26.81 9.27 -1.05
C GLY A 48 -25.40 8.87 -0.60
N ALA A 49 -25.28 8.15 0.52
CA ALA A 49 -24.01 7.63 1.01
C ALA A 49 -23.41 6.57 0.07
N ALA A 50 -24.24 5.65 -0.45
CA ALA A 50 -23.81 4.64 -1.41
C ALA A 50 -23.36 5.26 -2.74
N ALA A 51 -24.05 6.29 -3.22
CA ALA A 51 -23.68 7.03 -4.43
C ALA A 51 -22.36 7.81 -4.26
N ALA A 52 -22.13 8.42 -3.10
CA ALA A 52 -20.87 9.10 -2.79
C ALA A 52 -19.68 8.12 -2.74
N ALA A 53 -19.86 6.94 -2.12
CA ALA A 53 -18.84 5.89 -2.08
C ALA A 53 -18.53 5.33 -3.47
N ALA A 54 -19.55 5.11 -4.31
CA ALA A 54 -19.36 4.66 -5.70
C ALA A 54 -18.64 5.71 -6.56
N CYS A 55 -18.93 7.00 -6.36
CA CYS A 55 -18.25 8.10 -7.05
C CYS A 55 -16.77 8.20 -6.63
N ALA A 56 -16.48 8.04 -5.35
CA ALA A 56 -15.11 7.99 -4.84
C ALA A 56 -14.32 6.79 -5.40
N ALA A 57 -14.94 5.60 -5.45
CA ALA A 57 -14.34 4.40 -6.02
C ALA A 57 -14.08 4.54 -7.54
N ALA A 58 -15.01 5.14 -8.28
CA ALA A 58 -14.84 5.41 -9.71
C ALA A 58 -13.76 6.46 -9.98
N ALA A 59 -13.67 7.51 -9.16
CA ALA A 59 -12.60 8.50 -9.23
C ALA A 59 -11.22 7.86 -8.92
N ALA A 60 -11.16 6.96 -7.93
CA ALA A 60 -9.95 6.20 -7.62
C ALA A 60 -9.53 5.29 -8.78
N ALA A 61 -10.47 4.57 -9.41
CA ALA A 61 -10.19 3.70 -10.55
C ALA A 61 -9.74 4.48 -11.81
N ALA A 62 -10.35 5.64 -12.07
CA ALA A 62 -9.95 6.53 -13.17
C ALA A 62 -8.56 7.15 -12.91
N ALA A 63 -8.25 7.50 -11.66
CA ALA A 63 -6.93 7.98 -11.26
C ALA A 63 -5.86 6.90 -11.42
N VAL A 64 -6.15 5.63 -11.07
CA VAL A 64 -5.26 4.49 -11.33
C VAL A 64 -4.99 4.34 -12.83
N SER A 65 -6.02 4.33 -13.67
CA SER A 65 -5.86 4.19 -15.14
C SER A 65 -5.03 5.31 -15.78
N ALA A 66 -5.25 6.57 -15.36
CA ALA A 66 -4.47 7.71 -15.84
C ALA A 66 -3.02 7.70 -15.31
N ALA A 67 -2.83 7.30 -14.05
CA ALA A 67 -1.51 7.17 -13.43
C ALA A 67 -0.71 5.99 -13.98
N THR A 68 -1.32 4.91 -14.47
CA THR A 68 -0.59 3.83 -15.14
C THR A 68 -0.25 4.19 -16.57
N THR A 69 -1.18 4.80 -17.32
CA THR A 69 -0.99 5.12 -18.75
C THR A 69 0.09 6.18 -18.96
N ALA A 70 0.10 7.22 -18.13
CA ALA A 70 1.15 8.22 -18.23
C ALA A 70 2.53 7.63 -17.84
N TRP A 71 2.57 6.50 -17.10
CA TRP A 71 3.81 5.86 -16.64
C TRP A 71 4.56 5.18 -17.77
N MET A 72 3.84 4.69 -18.77
CA MET A 72 4.44 3.96 -19.88
C MET A 72 5.04 4.83 -21.00
N LEU A 73 4.82 6.16 -21.04
CA LEU A 73 4.93 6.94 -22.28
C LEU A 73 5.90 8.16 -22.29
N TRP A 74 7.02 8.19 -21.55
CA TRP A 74 7.87 9.41 -21.48
C TRP A 74 9.35 9.26 -21.96
N PRO A 75 9.93 10.26 -22.69
CA PRO A 75 11.32 10.25 -23.16
C PRO A 75 12.36 10.94 -22.22
N GLU A 76 13.63 10.53 -22.34
CA GLU A 76 14.78 10.99 -21.53
C GLU A 76 15.36 12.34 -22.01
N GLU A 77 15.90 13.23 -21.16
CA GLU A 77 17.37 13.33 -20.93
C GLU A 77 17.82 14.34 -19.82
N ASN A 78 18.84 13.93 -19.05
CA ASN A 78 20.09 14.58 -18.54
C ASN A 78 20.16 15.96 -17.84
N LYS A 79 19.06 16.63 -17.48
CA LYS A 79 19.07 17.64 -16.37
C LYS A 79 18.43 17.12 -15.08
N LYS A 80 18.08 15.85 -15.06
CA LYS A 80 17.19 15.23 -14.07
C LYS A 80 17.92 14.76 -12.80
N ASP A 81 19.21 14.40 -12.88
CA ASP A 81 19.86 13.60 -11.83
C ASP A 81 19.99 14.31 -10.47
N ALA A 82 20.42 15.58 -10.45
CA ALA A 82 20.49 16.35 -9.19
C ALA A 82 19.11 16.62 -8.57
N ALA A 83 18.08 16.81 -9.39
CA ALA A 83 16.71 16.99 -8.92
C ALA A 83 16.10 15.67 -8.43
N ILE A 84 16.45 14.54 -9.05
CA ILE A 84 16.11 13.19 -8.62
C ILE A 84 16.74 12.92 -7.25
N GLU A 85 18.03 13.19 -7.11
CA GLU A 85 18.78 12.97 -5.87
C GLU A 85 18.24 13.82 -4.72
N GLN A 86 17.92 15.09 -4.97
CA GLN A 86 17.29 15.98 -3.98
C GLN A 86 15.95 15.49 -3.44
N ILE A 87 15.25 14.62 -4.16
CA ILE A 87 13.98 14.02 -3.69
C ILE A 87 14.23 12.63 -3.10
N ALA A 88 15.08 11.82 -3.74
CA ALA A 88 15.35 10.45 -3.35
C ALA A 88 16.14 10.35 -2.04
N GLU A 89 17.23 11.08 -1.89
CA GLU A 89 18.11 10.95 -0.73
C GLU A 89 17.42 11.33 0.59
N PRO A 90 16.58 12.38 0.70
CA PRO A 90 15.83 12.63 1.93
C PRO A 90 14.86 11.51 2.32
N ILE A 91 14.34 10.74 1.36
CA ILE A 91 13.49 9.57 1.62
C ILE A 91 14.34 8.42 2.13
N LEU A 92 15.45 8.13 1.46
CA LEU A 92 16.36 7.05 1.82
C LEU A 92 17.05 7.31 3.16
N ASP A 93 17.54 8.52 3.39
CA ASP A 93 18.12 8.95 4.66
C ASP A 93 17.09 8.86 5.80
N PHE A 94 15.85 9.25 5.55
CA PHE A 94 14.80 9.09 6.56
C PHE A 94 14.51 7.63 6.92
N TRP A 95 14.54 6.73 5.94
CA TRP A 95 14.11 5.34 6.14
C TRP A 95 15.24 4.40 6.53
N PHE A 96 16.45 4.65 6.03
CA PHE A 96 17.64 3.82 6.19
C PHE A 96 18.80 4.53 6.90
N GLY A 97 18.73 5.85 7.08
CA GLY A 97 19.76 6.62 7.77
C GLY A 97 19.71 6.40 9.28
N GLY A 98 20.87 6.05 9.86
CA GLY A 98 21.04 5.81 11.29
C GLY A 98 21.44 4.38 11.62
N ASP A 99 21.31 4.01 12.90
CA ASP A 99 21.65 2.67 13.37
C ASP A 99 20.53 1.65 13.02
N PRO A 100 20.85 0.53 12.33
CA PRO A 100 19.85 -0.46 11.93
C PRO A 100 19.03 -1.06 13.09
N ALA A 101 19.62 -1.23 14.29
CA ALA A 101 18.89 -1.79 15.43
C ALA A 101 17.83 -0.80 15.96
N GLU A 102 18.16 0.49 15.98
CA GLU A 102 17.20 1.54 16.27
C GLU A 102 16.10 1.64 15.22
N LEU A 103 16.46 1.62 13.93
CA LEU A 103 15.52 1.69 12.81
C LEU A 103 14.53 0.53 12.85
N TYR A 104 15.00 -0.69 13.12
CA TYR A 104 14.16 -1.87 13.25
C TYR A 104 13.04 -1.68 14.27
N THR A 105 13.38 -1.20 15.46
CA THR A 105 12.44 -1.12 16.60
C THR A 105 11.55 0.13 16.52
N LYS A 106 12.09 1.25 16.06
CA LYS A 106 11.42 2.56 16.12
C LYS A 106 10.68 2.92 14.83
N ARG A 107 11.10 2.38 13.69
CA ARG A 107 10.55 2.74 12.36
C ARG A 107 9.97 1.55 11.63
N TRP A 108 10.79 0.57 11.27
CA TRP A 108 10.39 -0.53 10.39
C TRP A 108 9.34 -1.46 11.04
N PHE A 109 9.47 -1.70 12.35
CA PHE A 109 8.58 -2.59 13.10
C PHE A 109 8.11 -1.96 14.41
N ALA A 110 7.78 -0.66 14.38
CA ALA A 110 7.18 0.02 15.52
C ALA A 110 5.89 -0.71 15.97
N GLN A 111 5.72 -0.87 17.29
CA GLN A 111 4.57 -1.59 17.84
C GLN A 111 3.25 -0.94 17.38
N PRO A 112 2.31 -1.71 16.80
CA PRO A 112 1.01 -1.21 16.37
C PRO A 112 0.24 -0.54 17.52
N GLY A 113 -0.31 0.64 17.27
CA GLY A 113 -1.09 1.42 18.24
C GLY A 113 -0.27 2.13 19.33
N SER A 114 1.06 2.05 19.28
CA SER A 114 1.92 2.77 20.24
C SER A 114 1.96 4.28 19.96
N ALA A 115 2.27 5.08 20.98
CA ALA A 115 2.54 6.51 20.81
C ALA A 115 3.69 6.79 19.82
N MET A 116 4.65 5.87 19.74
CA MET A 116 5.76 5.93 18.79
C MET A 116 5.29 5.77 17.34
N GLN A 117 4.36 4.84 17.07
CA GLN A 117 3.76 4.70 15.75
C GLN A 117 2.99 5.98 15.36
N SER A 118 2.17 6.52 16.27
CA SER A 118 1.42 7.76 15.99
C SER A 118 2.33 8.95 15.71
N ALA A 119 3.44 9.08 16.45
CA ALA A 119 4.44 10.13 16.22
C ALA A 119 5.12 9.95 14.85
N LEU A 120 5.48 8.72 14.49
CA LEU A 120 6.07 8.40 13.18
C LEU A 120 5.09 8.68 12.04
N ASP A 121 3.81 8.33 12.17
CA ASP A 121 2.79 8.63 11.17
C ASP A 121 2.64 10.14 10.95
N ALA A 122 2.66 10.93 12.02
CA ALA A 122 2.59 12.38 11.95
C ALA A 122 3.82 12.98 11.24
N ASP A 123 5.02 12.52 11.59
CA ASP A 123 6.28 12.98 10.98
C ASP A 123 6.33 12.62 9.48
N VAL A 124 5.99 11.38 9.12
CA VAL A 124 5.93 10.95 7.71
C VAL A 124 4.90 11.77 6.93
N ARG A 125 3.71 11.99 7.49
CA ARG A 125 2.66 12.78 6.84
C ARG A 125 3.09 14.22 6.63
N GLN A 126 3.71 14.84 7.64
CA GLN A 126 4.18 16.22 7.56
C GLN A 126 5.29 16.39 6.53
N ARG A 127 6.29 15.50 6.53
CA ARG A 127 7.48 15.62 5.68
C ARG A 127 7.25 15.17 4.25
N PHE A 128 6.53 14.06 4.07
CA PHE A 128 6.47 13.36 2.79
C PHE A 128 5.08 13.27 2.19
N GLY A 129 4.01 13.68 2.89
CA GLY A 129 2.64 13.63 2.36
C GLY A 129 2.49 14.39 1.02
N GLY A 130 3.14 15.54 0.89
CA GLY A 130 3.18 16.29 -0.36
C GLY A 130 3.93 15.57 -1.48
N VAL A 131 5.05 14.93 -1.16
CA VAL A 131 5.88 14.17 -2.13
C VAL A 131 5.15 12.90 -2.57
N LEU A 132 4.48 12.20 -1.65
CA LEU A 132 3.64 11.05 -1.93
C LEU A 132 2.51 11.39 -2.90
N ALA A 133 1.82 12.51 -2.66
CA ALA A 133 0.76 12.97 -3.57
C ALA A 133 1.30 13.29 -4.98
N ARG A 134 2.51 13.85 -5.10
CA ARG A 134 3.18 14.07 -6.39
C ARG A 134 3.52 12.76 -7.09
N ALA A 135 4.00 11.76 -6.34
CA ALA A 135 4.29 10.42 -6.85
C ALA A 135 3.05 9.78 -7.48
N MET A 136 1.90 9.84 -6.80
CA MET A 136 0.63 9.32 -7.30
C MET A 136 0.10 10.03 -8.55
N ARG A 137 0.48 11.30 -8.77
CA ARG A 137 0.18 12.03 -10.02
C ARG A 137 1.16 11.71 -11.16
N GLY A 138 2.16 10.86 -10.92
CA GLY A 138 3.18 10.49 -11.91
C GLY A 138 4.27 11.55 -12.10
N GLU A 139 4.29 12.62 -11.30
CA GLU A 139 5.28 13.71 -11.42
C GLU A 139 6.71 13.28 -11.05
N LEU A 140 6.85 12.16 -10.34
CA LEU A 140 8.13 11.65 -9.85
C LEU A 140 8.65 10.44 -10.62
N ARG A 141 8.11 10.13 -11.79
CA ARG A 141 8.57 8.99 -12.61
C ARG A 141 10.04 9.01 -12.97
N GLY A 142 10.59 10.21 -13.19
CA GLY A 142 12.00 10.39 -13.46
C GLY A 142 12.90 9.81 -12.36
N LEU A 143 12.41 9.66 -11.13
CA LEU A 143 13.17 9.03 -10.05
C LEU A 143 13.40 7.54 -10.29
N ALA A 144 12.69 6.86 -11.18
CA ALA A 144 12.85 5.41 -11.39
C ALA A 144 14.07 5.03 -12.26
N SER A 145 14.95 5.98 -12.58
CA SER A 145 16.09 5.83 -13.51
C SER A 145 17.34 5.16 -12.93
N SER A 146 17.45 5.02 -11.60
CA SER A 146 18.57 4.35 -10.94
C SER A 146 18.10 3.40 -9.82
N PRO A 147 18.93 2.44 -9.38
CA PRO A 147 18.57 1.52 -8.29
C PRO A 147 18.11 2.25 -7.01
N ARG A 148 18.90 3.24 -6.55
CA ARG A 148 18.63 3.98 -5.31
C ARG A 148 17.39 4.86 -5.43
N SER A 149 17.28 5.64 -6.50
CA SER A 149 16.15 6.56 -6.67
C SER A 149 14.83 5.82 -6.92
N ARG A 150 14.88 4.64 -7.57
CA ARG A 150 13.74 3.72 -7.70
C ARG A 150 13.34 3.13 -6.35
N LEU A 151 14.31 2.68 -5.55
CA LEU A 151 14.04 2.23 -4.18
C LEU A 151 13.36 3.33 -3.35
N ALA A 152 13.82 4.58 -3.44
CA ALA A 152 13.21 5.71 -2.73
C ALA A 152 11.73 5.85 -3.10
N LEU A 153 11.42 5.72 -4.39
CA LEU A 153 10.05 5.79 -4.89
C LEU A 153 9.20 4.60 -4.43
N ILE A 154 9.77 3.39 -4.39
CA ILE A 154 9.12 2.20 -3.81
C ILE A 154 8.80 2.43 -2.33
N VAL A 155 9.78 2.86 -1.52
CA VAL A 155 9.59 3.12 -0.08
C VAL A 155 8.52 4.19 0.15
N LEU A 156 8.53 5.26 -0.65
CA LEU A 156 7.50 6.30 -0.59
C LEU A 156 6.10 5.74 -0.86
N LEU A 157 5.93 5.01 -1.97
CA LEU A 157 4.63 4.48 -2.39
C LEU A 157 4.15 3.32 -1.51
N ASP A 158 5.04 2.45 -1.05
CA ASP A 158 4.67 1.23 -0.32
C ASP A 158 4.66 1.43 1.21
N GLN A 159 5.71 2.02 1.77
CA GLN A 159 5.85 2.18 3.23
C GLN A 159 5.20 3.49 3.70
N PHE A 160 5.53 4.62 3.09
CA PHE A 160 5.04 5.91 3.61
C PHE A 160 3.54 6.07 3.39
N SER A 161 2.98 5.51 2.32
CA SER A 161 1.53 5.49 2.11
C SER A 161 0.77 4.86 3.28
N ARG A 162 1.30 3.79 3.90
CA ARG A 162 0.70 3.12 5.05
C ARG A 162 0.71 3.98 6.32
N HIS A 163 1.71 4.85 6.46
CA HIS A 163 1.77 5.85 7.54
C HIS A 163 0.81 7.02 7.28
N VAL A 164 0.79 7.54 6.05
CA VAL A 164 -0.05 8.68 5.65
C VAL A 164 -1.54 8.33 5.65
N HIS A 165 -1.88 7.15 5.15
CA HIS A 165 -3.25 6.66 4.94
C HIS A 165 -3.64 5.57 5.94
N ARG A 166 -3.05 5.56 7.15
CA ARG A 166 -3.41 4.57 8.17
C ARG A 166 -4.92 4.58 8.43
N GLY A 167 -5.56 3.43 8.26
CA GLY A 167 -7.02 3.28 8.40
C GLY A 167 -7.80 3.41 7.09
N ASP A 168 -7.15 3.79 5.99
CA ASP A 168 -7.73 3.89 4.64
C ASP A 168 -7.11 2.84 3.72
N SER A 169 -7.73 1.67 3.69
CA SER A 169 -7.24 0.52 2.91
C SER A 169 -7.37 0.70 1.40
N ASP A 170 -8.32 1.52 0.94
CA ASP A 170 -8.49 1.82 -0.49
C ASP A 170 -7.36 2.72 -0.98
N ALA A 171 -7.00 3.76 -0.21
CA ALA A 171 -5.85 4.60 -0.52
C ALA A 171 -4.55 3.79 -0.52
N ILE A 172 -4.32 2.93 0.48
CA ILE A 172 -3.11 2.07 0.53
C ILE A 172 -3.04 1.17 -0.71
N ARG A 173 -4.14 0.51 -1.08
CA ARG A 173 -4.18 -0.38 -2.27
C ARG A 173 -3.90 0.36 -3.58
N ALA A 174 -4.35 1.61 -3.70
CA ALA A 174 -4.07 2.43 -4.87
C ALA A 174 -2.56 2.71 -5.02
N HIS A 175 -1.85 2.91 -3.90
CA HIS A 175 -0.40 3.09 -3.93
C HIS A 175 0.34 1.78 -4.19
N ASP A 176 -0.11 0.67 -3.60
CA ASP A 176 0.44 -0.68 -3.84
C ASP A 176 0.43 -1.04 -5.33
N ALA A 177 -0.64 -0.65 -6.06
CA ALA A 177 -0.75 -0.86 -7.51
C ALA A 177 0.31 -0.08 -8.33
N VAL A 178 0.80 1.06 -7.81
CA VAL A 178 1.87 1.85 -8.46
C VAL A 178 3.25 1.35 -8.05
N ALA A 179 3.40 0.91 -6.80
CA ALA A 179 4.68 0.41 -6.26
C ALA A 179 5.09 -0.95 -6.86
N LEU A 180 4.12 -1.82 -7.16
CA LEU A 180 4.36 -3.16 -7.66
C LEU A 180 5.19 -3.22 -8.95
N PRO A 181 4.81 -2.55 -10.06
CA PRO A 181 5.60 -2.61 -11.30
C PRO A 181 7.02 -2.05 -11.12
N LEU A 182 7.21 -1.08 -10.21
CA LEU A 182 8.53 -0.55 -9.90
C LEU A 182 9.46 -1.61 -9.30
N ALA A 183 8.92 -2.44 -8.41
CA ALA A 183 9.64 -3.55 -7.78
C ALA A 183 9.90 -4.70 -8.76
N GLU A 184 8.90 -5.06 -9.59
CA GLU A 184 9.06 -6.09 -10.62
C GLU A 184 10.17 -5.69 -11.63
N GLU A 185 10.13 -4.46 -12.16
CA GLU A 185 11.18 -3.94 -13.04
C GLU A 185 12.56 -3.84 -12.35
N LEU A 186 12.62 -3.52 -11.05
CA LEU A 186 13.89 -3.47 -10.29
C LEU A 186 14.57 -4.85 -10.27
N ILE A 187 13.77 -5.92 -10.14
CA ILE A 187 14.24 -7.29 -10.19
C ILE A 187 14.69 -7.65 -11.61
N GLU A 188 13.88 -7.33 -12.63
CA GLU A 188 14.18 -7.62 -14.03
C GLU A 188 15.48 -6.96 -14.51
N LEU A 189 15.75 -5.73 -14.06
CA LEU A 189 16.97 -4.99 -14.35
C LEU A 189 18.20 -5.51 -13.58
N GLY A 190 18.03 -6.48 -12.68
CA GLY A 190 19.11 -7.01 -11.84
C GLY A 190 19.60 -6.00 -10.79
N TRP A 191 18.84 -4.94 -10.50
CA TRP A 191 19.26 -3.86 -9.61
C TRP A 191 19.16 -4.22 -8.13
N LEU A 192 18.46 -5.30 -7.79
CA LEU A 192 18.32 -5.76 -6.42
C LEU A 192 19.68 -6.06 -5.77
N THR A 193 20.64 -6.62 -6.52
CA THR A 193 21.98 -6.94 -6.00
C THR A 193 22.86 -5.71 -5.78
N LEU A 194 22.43 -4.54 -6.26
CA LEU A 194 23.12 -3.26 -6.05
C LEU A 194 22.69 -2.55 -4.75
N LEU A 195 21.73 -3.13 -4.03
CA LEU A 195 21.19 -2.61 -2.79
C LEU A 195 21.73 -3.39 -1.58
N SER A 196 21.83 -2.72 -0.43
CA SER A 196 22.11 -3.38 0.84
C SER A 196 20.98 -4.34 1.25
N VAL A 197 21.25 -5.26 2.17
CA VAL A 197 20.25 -6.26 2.59
C VAL A 197 18.94 -5.61 3.10
N PRO A 198 18.96 -4.59 3.98
CA PRO A 198 17.71 -3.92 4.38
C PRO A 198 16.98 -3.30 3.18
N GLU A 199 17.71 -2.62 2.30
CA GLU A 199 17.16 -1.98 1.10
C GLU A 199 16.50 -3.02 0.16
N GLN A 200 17.10 -4.19 -0.03
CA GLN A 200 16.52 -5.31 -0.79
C GLN A 200 15.18 -5.74 -0.20
N ILE A 201 15.09 -5.88 1.12
CA ILE A 201 13.85 -6.28 1.79
C ILE A 201 12.73 -5.29 1.51
N PHE A 202 13.00 -3.98 1.57
CA PHE A 202 12.00 -2.96 1.28
C PHE A 202 11.69 -2.80 -0.21
N ALA A 203 12.66 -3.00 -1.10
CA ALA A 203 12.41 -3.07 -2.55
C ALA A 203 11.40 -4.19 -2.90
N LEU A 204 11.41 -5.27 -2.14
CA LEU A 204 10.56 -6.45 -2.33
C LEU A 204 9.20 -6.39 -1.60
N MET A 205 8.96 -5.40 -0.73
CA MET A 205 7.70 -5.28 0.01
C MET A 205 6.44 -5.16 -0.86
N PRO A 206 6.45 -4.46 -2.02
CA PRO A 206 5.27 -4.40 -2.88
C PRO A 206 4.76 -5.77 -3.32
N LEU A 207 5.65 -6.73 -3.58
CA LEU A 207 5.28 -8.10 -3.95
C LEU A 207 4.63 -8.84 -2.77
N ARG A 208 5.06 -8.55 -1.54
CA ARG A 208 4.49 -9.10 -0.30
C ARG A 208 3.11 -8.51 -0.02
N HIS A 209 2.91 -7.23 -0.27
CA HIS A 209 1.65 -6.53 -0.03
C HIS A 209 0.59 -6.80 -1.11
N THR A 210 1.00 -7.10 -2.34
CA THR A 210 0.13 -7.53 -3.46
C THR A 210 0.26 -9.03 -3.75
N ALA A 211 0.30 -9.82 -2.66
CA ALA A 211 0.66 -11.22 -2.70
C ALA A 211 -0.21 -12.07 -3.66
N THR A 212 0.48 -12.85 -4.48
CA THR A 212 -0.03 -14.04 -5.18
C THR A 212 0.91 -15.19 -4.85
N ILE A 213 0.48 -16.44 -5.07
CA ILE A 213 1.35 -17.60 -4.84
C ILE A 213 2.68 -17.44 -5.60
N GLY A 214 2.64 -17.11 -6.89
CA GLY A 214 3.85 -16.91 -7.69
C GLY A 214 4.75 -15.78 -7.18
N ARG A 215 4.19 -14.68 -6.66
CA ARG A 215 4.99 -13.60 -6.05
C ARG A 215 5.64 -14.04 -4.75
N LEU A 216 4.94 -14.79 -3.92
CA LEU A 216 5.50 -15.31 -2.67
C LEU A 216 6.58 -16.36 -2.93
N GLU A 217 6.40 -17.23 -3.92
CA GLU A 217 7.43 -18.19 -4.37
C GLU A 217 8.67 -17.47 -4.91
N LEU A 218 8.49 -16.44 -5.74
CA LEU A 218 9.58 -15.59 -6.22
C LEU A 218 10.33 -14.94 -5.05
N LEU A 219 9.62 -14.36 -4.10
CA LEU A 219 10.22 -13.77 -2.90
C LEU A 219 11.03 -14.79 -2.11
N MET A 220 10.46 -15.98 -1.86
CA MET A 220 11.16 -17.05 -1.16
C MET A 220 12.45 -17.44 -1.90
N GLY A 221 12.40 -17.62 -3.22
CA GLY A 221 13.56 -17.94 -4.04
C GLY A 221 14.65 -16.87 -3.99
N LEU A 222 14.28 -15.59 -4.17
CA LEU A 222 15.20 -14.46 -4.08
C LEU A 222 15.86 -14.38 -2.70
N THR A 223 15.06 -14.47 -1.62
CA THR A 223 15.60 -14.40 -0.25
C THR A 223 16.49 -15.59 0.09
N ALA A 224 16.16 -16.80 -0.38
CA ALA A 224 16.98 -17.99 -0.18
C ALA A 224 18.34 -17.86 -0.86
N LYS A 225 18.37 -17.31 -2.09
CA LYS A 225 19.60 -17.00 -2.81
C LYS A 225 20.46 -15.98 -2.04
N SER A 226 19.87 -14.86 -1.61
CA SER A 226 20.60 -13.84 -0.83
C SER A 226 21.12 -14.39 0.49
N MET A 227 20.37 -15.26 1.17
CA MET A 227 20.83 -15.93 2.40
C MET A 227 22.00 -16.88 2.14
N HIS A 228 21.96 -17.65 1.05
CA HIS A 228 23.05 -18.55 0.67
C HIS A 228 24.34 -17.77 0.42
N GLU A 229 24.27 -16.67 -0.36
CA GLU A 229 25.41 -15.80 -0.64
C GLU A 229 25.97 -15.14 0.64
N ALA A 230 25.09 -14.68 1.54
CA ALA A 230 25.51 -14.13 2.83
C ALA A 230 26.23 -15.18 3.70
N ASN A 231 25.73 -16.41 3.73
CA ASN A 231 26.37 -17.50 4.48
C ASN A 231 27.76 -17.84 3.92
N ALA A 232 27.92 -17.85 2.59
CA ALA A 232 29.22 -18.05 1.96
C ALA A 232 30.24 -16.97 2.36
N HIS A 233 29.81 -15.70 2.45
CA HIS A 233 30.67 -14.62 2.96
C HIS A 233 31.04 -14.79 4.44
N VAL A 234 30.10 -15.23 5.28
CA VAL A 234 30.37 -15.52 6.70
C VAL A 234 31.39 -16.64 6.84
N GLU A 235 31.28 -17.68 6.03
CA GLU A 235 32.24 -18.79 6.02
C GLU A 235 33.65 -18.32 5.61
N LEU A 236 33.75 -17.50 4.55
CA LEU A 236 35.01 -16.92 4.11
C LEU A 236 35.66 -16.06 5.20
N LEU A 237 34.88 -15.20 5.86
CA LEU A 237 35.37 -14.38 6.97
C LEU A 237 35.80 -15.24 8.17
N ALA A 238 35.07 -16.32 8.46
CA ALA A 238 35.43 -17.25 9.53
C ALA A 238 36.74 -17.99 9.22
N LYS A 239 36.94 -18.44 7.98
CA LYS A 239 38.20 -19.03 7.49
C LYS A 239 39.34 -18.03 7.63
N PHE A 240 39.19 -16.82 7.09
CA PHE A 240 40.20 -15.76 7.18
C PHE A 240 40.57 -15.42 8.64
N ARG A 241 39.56 -15.28 9.53
CA ARG A 241 39.76 -15.02 10.96
C ARG A 241 40.53 -16.16 11.64
N ARG A 242 40.21 -17.41 11.33
CA ARG A 242 40.90 -18.59 11.87
C ARG A 242 42.38 -18.57 11.49
N HIS A 243 42.71 -18.41 10.21
CA HIS A 243 44.11 -18.38 9.77
C HIS A 243 44.87 -17.17 10.34
N THR A 244 44.22 -16.01 10.43
CA THR A 244 44.79 -14.84 11.10
C THR A 244 45.10 -15.11 12.56
N HIS A 245 44.21 -15.81 13.28
CA HIS A 245 44.42 -16.21 14.67
C HIS A 245 45.56 -17.23 14.83
N LEU A 246 45.63 -18.24 13.96
CA LEU A 246 46.73 -19.22 13.95
C LEU A 246 48.08 -18.53 13.72
N ARG A 247 48.13 -17.58 12.77
CA ARG A 247 49.33 -16.77 12.52
C ARG A 247 49.74 -15.94 13.74
N LEU A 248 48.77 -15.36 14.46
CA LEU A 248 49.03 -14.63 15.70
C LEU A 248 49.62 -15.54 16.78
N LEU A 249 49.05 -16.74 16.99
CA LEU A 249 49.56 -17.71 17.97
C LEU A 249 51.00 -18.13 17.66
N HIS A 250 51.31 -18.37 16.38
CA HIS A 250 52.68 -18.67 15.95
C HIS A 250 53.67 -17.55 16.28
N LEU A 251 53.32 -16.29 16.00
CA LEU A 251 54.17 -15.13 16.33
C LEU A 251 54.35 -14.94 17.85
N GLN A 252 53.40 -15.39 18.65
CA GLN A 252 53.48 -15.38 20.11
C GLN A 252 54.30 -16.55 20.68
N GLY A 253 54.82 -17.44 19.83
CA GLY A 253 55.56 -18.64 20.23
C GLY A 253 54.68 -19.79 20.73
N ASN A 254 53.35 -19.68 20.55
CA ASN A 254 52.35 -20.63 21.04
C ASN A 254 51.71 -21.47 19.92
N GLY A 255 52.20 -21.37 18.67
CA GLY A 255 51.57 -21.99 17.50
C GLY A 255 52.55 -22.74 16.60
N ASP A 256 52.10 -23.88 16.08
CA ASP A 256 52.81 -24.69 15.10
C ASP A 256 52.81 -23.99 13.71
N PRO A 257 53.98 -23.78 13.07
CA PRO A 257 54.04 -23.24 11.71
C PRO A 257 53.26 -24.07 10.66
N ASP A 258 53.12 -25.39 10.83
CA ASP A 258 52.43 -26.26 9.86
C ASP A 258 50.90 -26.14 9.92
N ASP A 259 50.35 -25.62 11.02
CA ASP A 259 48.90 -25.36 11.17
C ASP A 259 48.43 -24.10 10.43
N ILE A 260 49.37 -23.26 9.96
CA ILE A 260 49.05 -22.01 9.24
C ILE A 260 48.64 -22.31 7.79
N LEU A 261 49.19 -23.37 7.19
CA LEU A 261 48.98 -23.72 5.80
C LEU A 261 47.55 -24.25 5.59
N GLU A 262 46.83 -23.67 4.64
CA GLU A 262 45.53 -24.18 4.20
C GLU A 262 45.73 -25.60 3.65
N LYS A 263 45.34 -26.60 4.44
CA LYS A 263 45.16 -27.96 3.92
C LYS A 263 43.86 -27.92 3.11
N PRO A 264 43.88 -28.33 1.83
CA PRO A 264 42.63 -28.46 1.09
C PRO A 264 41.70 -29.38 1.88
N ASP A 265 40.42 -29.04 1.94
CA ASP A 265 39.38 -29.87 2.54
C ASP A 265 39.39 -31.22 1.81
N LEU A 266 40.15 -32.20 2.32
CA LEU A 266 40.29 -33.53 1.71
C LEU A 266 39.08 -34.44 1.99
N GLU A 267 37.93 -33.89 2.34
CA GLU A 267 36.72 -34.67 2.62
C GLU A 267 35.47 -33.96 2.08
N ALA A 268 35.21 -34.18 0.79
CA ALA A 268 33.85 -34.20 0.22
C ALA A 268 33.72 -35.27 -0.87
N GLU A 269 34.46 -36.38 -0.75
CA GLU A 269 34.20 -37.62 -1.50
C GLU A 269 33.73 -38.71 -0.52
N CYS A 270 32.42 -38.77 -0.31
CA CYS A 270 31.63 -40.00 -0.07
C CYS A 270 30.14 -39.68 -0.08
#